data_AF-A0A9W4JG30-F1
#
_entry.id   AF-A0A9W4JG30-F1
#
_cell.length_a   1.000
_cell.length_b   1.000
_cell.length_c   1.000
_cell.angle_alpha   90.00
_cell.angle_beta   90.00
_cell.angle_gamma   90.00
#
_symmetry.space_group_name_H-M   'P 1'
#
loop_
_entity.id
_entity.type
_entity.pdbx_description
1 polymer ?
#
loop_
_entity_poly.entity_id
_entity_poly.type
_entity_poly.pdbx_seq_one_letter_code
_entity_poly.pdbx_strand_id
1 'polypeptide(L)'
;MASLPSKRAESGYLGNTSGSSLLRSISDLIPHKHSKSRRGHDEQSSLAETASMGSPSVPVNLADTATINSLIDAYFTWYHPSYPILHEKTFRHEYEHRQQIHPRSTWHSIFFLVLAIGHWTVTEDAEQSHYYTAARSRMSMRMLESGTLLAVQAFLLMGNYLQKRDRPNTGYNFVGIAFRMALGLGLHREPPSGTSTANTLLNERRRVVWWAVIVNWTPISLLQPNTQPLTQLLLHILAWHPSGM
;
A
#
# COMPACT_ATOMS: atom_id res chain seq x y z
N MET A 1 15.51 -17.65 -10.92
CA MET A 1 16.76 -18.40 -10.71
C MET A 1 17.68 -17.57 -9.84
N ALA A 2 18.23 -18.19 -8.79
CA ALA A 2 19.43 -17.87 -8.01
C ALA A 2 19.18 -18.01 -6.50
N SER A 3 19.98 -18.87 -5.89
CA SER A 3 19.93 -19.43 -4.54
C SER A 3 20.64 -18.58 -3.47
N LEU A 4 20.28 -18.86 -2.22
CA LEU A 4 20.73 -18.32 -0.92
C LEU A 4 22.26 -18.28 -0.69
N PRO A 5 22.70 -17.60 0.40
CA PRO A 5 23.22 -18.40 1.52
C PRO A 5 22.63 -18.05 2.89
N SER A 6 22.72 -19.07 3.75
CA SER A 6 22.14 -19.24 5.09
C SER A 6 22.98 -18.67 6.24
N LYS A 7 22.30 -18.08 7.24
CA LYS A 7 22.37 -18.35 8.71
C LYS A 7 22.16 -17.06 9.51
N ARG A 8 21.00 -16.90 10.15
CA ARG A 8 20.71 -17.26 11.56
C ARG A 8 19.49 -16.44 12.03
N ALA A 9 18.49 -17.16 12.54
CA ALA A 9 17.39 -16.70 13.39
C ALA A 9 16.51 -15.54 12.87
N GLU A 10 15.47 -15.88 12.10
CA GLU A 10 14.09 -15.38 12.23
C GLU A 10 13.24 -16.09 11.17
N SER A 11 12.77 -17.30 11.50
CA SER A 11 11.98 -18.11 10.57
C SER A 11 10.56 -17.57 10.47
N GLY A 12 10.22 -16.99 9.31
CA GLY A 12 8.84 -16.78 8.91
C GLY A 12 8.06 -18.10 8.89
N TYR A 13 6.80 -18.05 9.29
CA TYR A 13 5.89 -19.21 9.26
C TYR A 13 5.62 -19.61 7.80
N LEU A 14 6.18 -20.74 7.40
CA LEU A 14 5.86 -21.40 6.13
C LEU A 14 4.79 -22.45 6.44
N GLY A 15 3.55 -22.16 6.04
CA GLY A 15 2.41 -23.05 6.29
C GLY A 15 2.58 -24.41 5.59
N ASN A 16 1.75 -25.39 5.97
CA ASN A 16 1.83 -26.78 5.49
C ASN A 16 1.71 -26.94 3.97
N THR A 17 1.27 -25.91 3.24
CA THR A 17 1.17 -25.86 1.77
C THR A 17 2.38 -25.23 1.08
N SER A 18 3.39 -24.80 1.84
CA SER A 18 4.59 -24.17 1.28
C SER A 18 5.48 -25.22 0.60
N GLY A 19 6.10 -24.86 -0.53
CA GLY A 19 7.01 -25.75 -1.26
C GLY A 19 8.18 -26.29 -0.41
N SER A 20 8.57 -25.57 0.64
CA SER A 20 9.57 -26.02 1.63
C SER A 20 9.13 -27.24 2.45
N SER A 21 7.83 -27.40 2.72
CA SER A 21 7.29 -28.56 3.43
C SER A 21 7.30 -29.79 2.55
N LEU A 22 6.97 -29.62 1.27
CA LEU A 22 7.04 -30.68 0.26
C LEU A 22 8.49 -31.15 0.05
N LEU A 23 9.44 -30.20 -0.04
CA LEU A 23 10.87 -30.51 -0.12
C LEU A 23 11.42 -31.19 1.14
N ARG A 24 10.89 -30.89 2.33
CA ARG A 24 11.26 -31.58 3.57
C ARG A 24 10.75 -33.01 3.58
N SER A 25 9.49 -33.24 3.20
CA SER A 25 8.93 -34.59 3.06
C SER A 25 9.67 -35.44 2.03
N ILE A 26 10.12 -34.83 0.92
CA ILE A 26 10.97 -35.52 -0.06
C ILE A 26 12.37 -35.77 0.49
N SER A 27 12.94 -34.81 1.23
CA SER A 27 14.26 -34.97 1.87
C SER A 27 14.28 -36.11 2.90
N ASP A 28 13.18 -36.33 3.61
CA ASP A 28 13.04 -37.41 4.58
C ASP A 28 12.92 -38.80 3.90
N LEU A 29 12.62 -38.84 2.60
CA LEU A 29 12.50 -40.06 1.80
C LEU A 29 13.80 -40.45 1.07
N ILE A 30 14.85 -39.61 1.11
CA ILE A 30 16.13 -39.87 0.44
C ILE A 30 17.16 -40.35 1.47
N PRO A 31 17.72 -41.58 1.34
CA PRO A 31 18.74 -42.08 2.26
C PRO A 31 20.01 -41.21 2.23
N HIS A 32 20.41 -40.70 3.39
CA HIS A 32 21.58 -39.85 3.56
C HIS A 32 22.89 -40.59 3.21
N LYS A 33 23.59 -40.13 2.16
CA LYS A 33 25.04 -40.34 2.02
C LYS A 33 25.78 -39.04 2.36
N HIS A 34 26.58 -39.10 3.42
CA HIS A 34 27.48 -38.06 3.88
C HIS A 34 28.49 -37.66 2.80
N SER A 35 28.70 -36.35 2.58
CA SER A 35 30.02 -35.83 2.24
C SER A 35 30.22 -34.40 2.77
N LYS A 36 31.40 -34.18 3.35
CA LYS A 36 31.91 -32.92 3.93
C LYS A 36 32.63 -32.09 2.85
N SER A 37 33.03 -30.87 3.24
CA SER A 37 34.03 -29.96 2.62
C SER A 37 33.40 -28.78 1.84
N ARG A 38 33.85 -27.53 1.88
CA ARG A 38 35.08 -26.87 2.38
C ARG A 38 34.81 -25.35 2.53
N ARG A 39 35.64 -24.68 3.32
CA ARG A 39 35.62 -23.25 3.70
C ARG A 39 36.77 -22.50 2.97
N GLY A 40 36.57 -21.22 2.61
CA GLY A 40 37.60 -20.24 2.17
C GLY A 40 36.91 -18.89 1.85
N HIS A 41 37.17 -17.81 2.60
CA HIS A 41 38.10 -16.67 2.33
C HIS A 41 37.66 -15.79 1.15
N ASP A 42 37.76 -14.46 1.11
CA ASP A 42 37.87 -13.30 2.02
C ASP A 42 37.95 -12.06 1.08
N GLU A 43 37.84 -10.83 1.64
CA GLU A 43 38.25 -9.52 1.05
C GLU A 43 37.37 -8.85 -0.06
N GLN A 44 37.19 -7.52 -0.16
CA GLN A 44 37.24 -6.33 0.73
C GLN A 44 36.96 -5.05 -0.11
N SER A 45 36.22 -4.07 0.45
CA SER A 45 36.29 -2.60 0.22
C SER A 45 35.93 -2.02 -1.18
N SER A 46 35.52 -0.76 -1.43
CA SER A 46 35.33 0.50 -0.68
C SER A 46 34.22 1.33 -1.40
N LEU A 47 33.38 2.13 -0.71
CA LEU A 47 33.45 3.61 -0.55
C LEU A 47 33.89 4.38 -1.81
N ALA A 48 33.34 5.52 -2.23
CA ALA A 48 32.20 6.38 -1.92
C ALA A 48 32.29 7.51 -2.98
N GLU A 49 31.20 8.06 -3.50
CA GLU A 49 31.28 9.41 -4.07
C GLU A 49 29.94 10.16 -4.03
N THR A 50 30.02 11.32 -3.41
CA THR A 50 29.02 12.34 -3.16
C THR A 50 28.84 13.26 -4.35
N ALA A 51 27.60 13.63 -4.66
CA ALA A 51 27.32 14.91 -5.32
C ALA A 51 26.02 15.51 -4.78
N SER A 52 26.21 16.53 -3.94
CA SER A 52 25.23 17.51 -3.50
C SER A 52 24.77 18.37 -4.68
N MET A 53 23.46 18.51 -4.88
CA MET A 53 22.86 19.59 -5.66
C MET A 53 21.65 20.13 -4.89
N GLY A 54 21.73 21.41 -4.54
CA GLY A 54 20.79 22.13 -3.69
C GLY A 54 19.37 22.17 -4.25
N SER A 55 18.40 22.12 -3.34
CA SER A 55 17.00 22.37 -3.67
C SER A 55 16.76 23.88 -3.71
N PRO A 56 16.29 24.45 -4.84
CA PRO A 56 15.79 25.81 -4.85
C PRO A 56 14.44 25.83 -4.11
N SER A 57 14.38 26.59 -3.02
CA SER A 57 13.14 26.90 -2.31
C SER A 57 12.25 27.78 -3.19
N VAL A 58 11.28 27.17 -3.87
CA VAL A 58 10.26 27.90 -4.64
C VAL A 58 9.31 28.59 -3.66
N PRO A 59 9.02 29.90 -3.82
CA PRO A 59 8.02 30.58 -3.02
C PRO A 59 6.66 29.93 -3.26
N VAL A 60 6.07 29.39 -2.20
CA VAL A 60 4.73 28.78 -2.24
C VAL A 60 3.73 29.88 -2.56
N ASN A 61 3.16 29.86 -3.78
CA ASN A 61 2.15 30.81 -4.19
C ASN A 61 0.89 30.61 -3.33
N LEU A 62 0.33 31.69 -2.78
CA LEU A 62 -0.90 31.62 -1.97
C LEU A 62 -2.08 31.06 -2.80
N ALA A 63 -2.14 31.38 -4.09
CA ALA A 63 -3.16 30.85 -5.00
C ALA A 63 -3.04 29.33 -5.17
N ASP A 64 -1.81 28.81 -5.21
CA ASP A 64 -1.56 27.37 -5.26
C ASP A 64 -1.99 26.71 -3.94
N THR A 65 -1.79 27.38 -2.81
CA THR A 65 -2.18 26.85 -1.49
C THR A 65 -3.70 26.79 -1.34
N ALA A 66 -4.43 27.83 -1.75
CA ALA A 66 -5.89 27.83 -1.73
C ALA A 66 -6.46 26.73 -2.64
N THR A 67 -5.89 26.58 -3.84
CA THR A 67 -6.25 25.51 -4.77
C THR A 67 -5.99 24.13 -4.16
N ILE A 68 -4.80 23.91 -3.60
CA ILE A 68 -4.43 22.65 -2.93
C ILE A 68 -5.42 22.32 -1.80
N ASN A 69 -5.74 23.29 -0.94
CA ASN A 69 -6.70 23.09 0.15
C ASN A 69 -8.09 22.70 -0.39
N SER A 70 -8.57 23.42 -1.40
CA SER A 70 -9.86 23.11 -2.04
C SER A 70 -9.89 21.69 -2.63
N LEU A 71 -8.79 21.21 -3.20
CA LEU A 71 -8.70 19.85 -3.75
C LEU A 71 -8.62 18.79 -2.64
N ILE A 72 -7.91 19.06 -1.55
CA ILE A 72 -7.89 18.20 -0.37
C ILE A 72 -9.31 18.08 0.22
N ASP A 73 -10.01 19.21 0.34
CA ASP A 73 -11.39 19.24 0.84
C ASP A 73 -12.31 18.45 -0.09
N ALA A 74 -12.22 18.65 -1.41
CA ALA A 74 -12.99 17.89 -2.38
C ALA A 74 -12.77 16.37 -2.25
N TYR A 75 -11.53 15.93 -2.02
CA TYR A 75 -11.24 14.51 -1.77
C TYR A 75 -11.96 13.99 -0.51
N PHE A 76 -11.84 14.69 0.62
CA PHE A 76 -12.43 14.24 1.89
C PHE A 76 -13.96 14.37 1.93
N THR A 77 -14.54 15.32 1.19
CA THR A 77 -15.98 15.51 1.10
C THR A 77 -16.64 14.52 0.15
N TRP A 78 -16.07 14.30 -1.04
CA TRP A 78 -16.77 13.56 -2.10
C TRP A 78 -16.27 12.13 -2.31
N TYR A 79 -14.97 11.88 -2.16
CA TYR A 79 -14.38 10.57 -2.43
C TYR A 79 -14.23 9.70 -1.17
N HIS A 80 -13.74 10.29 -0.09
CA HIS A 80 -13.43 9.60 1.16
C HIS A 80 -14.63 8.84 1.78
N PRO A 81 -15.88 9.35 1.76
CA PRO A 81 -17.02 8.62 2.33
C PRO A 81 -17.26 7.26 1.66
N SER A 82 -17.01 7.15 0.34
CA SER A 82 -17.13 5.89 -0.40
C SER A 82 -15.89 5.01 -0.27
N TYR A 83 -14.71 5.61 -0.10
CA TYR A 83 -13.43 4.92 -0.06
C TYR A 83 -12.56 5.44 1.11
N PRO A 84 -12.79 4.95 2.34
CA PRO A 84 -12.14 5.47 3.55
C PRO A 84 -10.68 4.99 3.73
N ILE A 85 -9.85 5.14 2.69
CA ILE A 85 -8.48 4.61 2.63
C ILE A 85 -7.53 5.39 3.56
N LEU A 86 -7.75 6.70 3.70
CA LEU A 86 -6.93 7.60 4.50
C LEU A 86 -7.68 8.06 5.75
N HIS A 87 -6.98 8.40 6.82
CA HIS A 87 -7.57 9.09 7.97
C HIS A 87 -7.39 10.59 7.81
N GLU A 88 -8.49 11.34 7.73
CA GLU A 88 -8.46 12.77 7.45
C GLU A 88 -7.61 13.56 8.44
N LYS A 89 -7.82 13.38 9.74
CA LYS A 89 -7.08 14.13 10.77
C LYS A 89 -5.58 13.89 10.68
N THR A 90 -5.17 12.63 10.46
CA THR A 90 -3.75 12.29 10.29
C THR A 90 -3.19 12.89 9.00
N PHE A 91 -3.93 12.82 7.89
CA PHE A 91 -3.48 13.40 6.63
C PHE A 91 -3.30 14.91 6.71
N ARG A 92 -4.27 15.63 7.30
CA ARG A 92 -4.21 17.09 7.46
C ARG A 92 -3.08 17.52 8.39
N HIS A 93 -2.86 16.78 9.49
CA HIS A 93 -1.72 17.01 10.37
C HIS A 93 -0.37 16.86 9.63
N GLU A 94 -0.19 15.80 8.84
CA GLU A 94 1.01 15.62 8.03
C GLU A 94 1.15 16.71 6.95
N TYR A 95 0.03 17.19 6.39
CA TYR A 95 0.03 18.27 5.41
C TYR A 95 0.52 19.60 6.00
N GLU A 96 0.11 19.93 7.22
CA GLU A 96 0.60 21.10 7.97
C GLU A 96 2.11 21.01 8.20
N HIS A 97 2.60 19.81 8.56
CA HIS A 97 4.01 19.55 8.88
C HIS A 97 4.83 19.03 7.70
N ARG A 98 4.32 19.15 6.46
CA ARG A 98 4.90 18.51 5.25
C ARG A 98 6.36 18.85 4.99
N GLN A 99 6.85 19.98 5.47
CA GLN A 99 8.25 20.40 5.33
C GLN A 99 9.22 19.51 6.12
N GLN A 100 8.73 18.85 7.18
CA GLN A 100 9.51 17.95 8.04
C GLN A 100 9.51 16.50 7.52
N ILE A 101 8.61 16.17 6.58
CA ILE A 101 8.49 14.83 6.03
C ILE A 101 9.65 14.57 5.08
N HIS A 102 10.32 13.43 5.26
CA HIS A 102 11.45 13.05 4.42
C HIS A 102 11.06 13.08 2.92
N PRO A 103 11.85 13.71 2.02
CA PRO A 103 11.47 13.92 0.61
C PRO A 103 11.12 12.65 -0.17
N ARG A 104 11.73 11.52 0.20
CA ARG A 104 11.47 10.19 -0.40
C ARG A 104 10.37 9.39 0.30
N SER A 105 9.62 9.99 1.22
CA SER A 105 8.51 9.34 1.90
C SER A 105 7.37 9.05 0.93
N THR A 106 6.77 7.87 1.05
CA THR A 106 5.56 7.47 0.33
C THR A 106 4.39 8.42 0.56
N TRP A 107 4.40 9.18 1.66
CA TRP A 107 3.38 10.19 1.95
C TRP A 107 3.22 11.21 0.80
N HIS A 108 4.31 11.62 0.16
CA HIS A 108 4.24 12.55 -0.98
C HIS A 108 3.46 11.95 -2.16
N SER A 109 3.57 10.64 -2.40
CA SER A 109 2.78 9.95 -3.42
C SER A 109 1.30 9.97 -3.08
N ILE A 110 0.94 9.75 -1.81
CA ILE A 110 -0.45 9.86 -1.32
C ILE A 110 -0.97 11.28 -1.48
N PHE A 111 -0.17 12.29 -1.09
CA PHE A 111 -0.54 13.70 -1.22
C PHE A 111 -0.91 14.05 -2.66
N PHE A 112 -0.07 13.72 -3.64
CA PHE A 112 -0.39 13.97 -5.05
C PHE A 112 -1.58 13.15 -5.58
N LEU A 113 -1.82 11.95 -5.05
CA LEU A 113 -3.02 11.17 -5.39
C LEU A 113 -4.30 11.82 -4.84
N VAL A 114 -4.25 12.35 -3.61
CA VAL A 114 -5.36 13.11 -3.02
C VAL A 114 -5.69 14.32 -3.89
N LEU A 115 -4.69 15.07 -4.35
CA LEU A 115 -4.90 16.20 -5.27
C LEU A 115 -5.46 15.75 -6.62
N ALA A 116 -4.96 14.64 -7.18
CA ALA A 116 -5.45 14.12 -8.46
C ALA A 116 -6.91 13.68 -8.39
N ILE A 117 -7.29 12.99 -7.32
CA ILE A 117 -8.67 12.54 -7.09
C ILE A 117 -9.56 13.76 -6.80
N GLY A 118 -9.12 14.68 -5.94
CA GLY A 118 -9.85 15.92 -5.66
C GLY A 118 -10.11 16.75 -6.92
N HIS A 119 -9.10 16.86 -7.79
CA HIS A 119 -9.25 17.54 -9.09
C HIS A 119 -10.28 16.84 -9.96
N TRP A 120 -10.19 15.51 -10.09
CA TRP A 120 -11.17 14.72 -10.84
C TRP A 120 -12.59 14.88 -10.31
N THR A 121 -12.79 14.92 -8.98
CA THR A 121 -14.12 15.12 -8.39
C THR A 121 -14.71 16.51 -8.63
N VAL A 122 -13.89 17.51 -8.94
CA VAL A 122 -14.34 18.89 -9.16
C VAL A 122 -14.54 19.19 -10.64
N THR A 123 -13.61 18.77 -11.50
CA THR A 123 -13.63 19.15 -12.92
C THR A 123 -14.24 18.08 -13.83
N GLU A 124 -14.29 16.81 -13.39
CA GLU A 124 -14.66 15.65 -14.21
C GLU A 124 -13.86 15.49 -15.53
N ASP A 125 -12.84 16.32 -15.76
CA ASP A 125 -12.09 16.38 -17.02
C ASP A 125 -11.52 15.03 -17.40
N ALA A 126 -11.53 14.66 -18.68
CA ALA A 126 -10.96 13.42 -19.22
C ALA A 126 -9.42 13.43 -19.39
N GLU A 127 -8.77 14.58 -19.17
CA GLU A 127 -7.32 14.73 -19.33
C GLU A 127 -6.49 14.18 -18.15
N GLN A 128 -5.28 13.70 -18.43
CA GLN A 128 -4.43 13.13 -17.38
C GLN A 128 -3.94 14.23 -16.42
N SER A 129 -4.47 14.23 -15.19
CA SER A 129 -4.06 15.16 -14.12
C SER A 129 -2.53 15.21 -13.94
N HIS A 130 -1.94 16.41 -13.93
CA HIS A 130 -0.53 16.63 -13.62
C HIS A 130 -0.18 16.16 -12.21
N TYR A 131 -1.13 16.22 -11.26
CA TYR A 131 -0.97 15.65 -9.92
C TYR A 131 -0.78 14.13 -9.97
N TYR A 132 -1.56 13.42 -10.79
CA TYR A 132 -1.38 11.99 -10.97
C TYR A 132 -0.01 11.67 -11.57
N THR A 133 0.42 12.43 -12.58
CA THR A 133 1.77 12.29 -13.17
C THR A 133 2.86 12.52 -12.12
N ALA A 134 2.69 13.52 -11.24
CA ALA A 134 3.59 13.76 -10.12
C ALA A 134 3.62 12.60 -9.11
N ALA A 135 2.46 12.02 -8.74
CA ALA A 135 2.40 10.81 -7.91
C ALA A 135 3.11 9.62 -8.57
N ARG A 136 2.84 9.41 -9.86
CA ARG A 136 3.38 8.28 -10.63
C ARG A 136 4.90 8.34 -10.78
N SER A 137 5.48 9.54 -10.91
CA SER A 137 6.94 9.76 -10.98
C SER A 137 7.67 9.43 -9.68
N ARG A 138 6.98 9.47 -8.53
CA ARG A 138 7.53 9.15 -7.21
C ARG A 138 7.48 7.66 -6.88
N MET A 139 6.78 6.88 -7.69
CA MET A 139 6.76 5.43 -7.57
C MET A 139 8.17 4.89 -7.80
N SER A 140 8.67 4.11 -6.85
CA SER A 140 9.99 3.51 -6.91
C SER A 140 9.98 2.07 -6.43
N MET A 141 11.01 1.30 -6.81
CA MET A 141 11.19 -0.06 -6.31
C MET A 141 11.21 -0.12 -4.78
N ARG A 142 11.78 0.90 -4.14
CA ARG A 142 11.80 1.03 -2.67
C ARG A 142 10.40 1.06 -2.05
N MET A 143 9.40 1.63 -2.73
CA MET A 143 8.02 1.59 -2.22
C MET A 143 7.48 0.16 -2.16
N LEU A 144 7.81 -0.66 -3.16
CA LEU A 144 7.43 -2.08 -3.22
C LEU A 144 8.16 -2.90 -2.15
N GLU A 145 9.41 -2.56 -1.85
CA GLU A 145 10.24 -3.23 -0.84
C GLU A 145 9.92 -2.79 0.59
N SER A 146 9.43 -1.56 0.78
CA SER A 146 9.24 -0.96 2.11
C SER A 146 8.19 -1.68 2.96
N GLY A 147 7.24 -2.37 2.32
CA GLY A 147 6.15 -3.06 3.02
C GLY A 147 5.44 -2.16 4.04
N THR A 148 5.11 -0.93 3.69
CA THR A 148 4.45 0.02 4.62
C THR A 148 2.96 0.14 4.37
N LEU A 149 2.17 0.49 5.41
CA LEU A 149 0.74 0.79 5.25
C LEU A 149 0.51 1.93 4.23
N LEU A 150 1.39 2.95 4.25
CA LEU A 150 1.37 4.05 3.27
C LEU A 150 1.57 3.55 1.84
N ALA A 151 2.43 2.55 1.61
CA ALA A 151 2.58 1.95 0.29
C ALA A 151 1.28 1.26 -0.15
N VAL A 152 0.66 0.45 0.72
CA VAL A 152 -0.64 -0.18 0.43
C VAL A 152 -1.69 0.87 0.04
N GLN A 153 -1.82 1.94 0.84
CA GLN A 153 -2.76 3.03 0.58
C GLN A 153 -2.46 3.75 -0.75
N ALA A 154 -1.19 4.06 -1.02
CA ALA A 154 -0.79 4.73 -2.26
C ALA A 154 -1.12 3.90 -3.50
N PHE A 155 -0.80 2.60 -3.49
CA PHE A 155 -1.09 1.71 -4.61
C PHE A 155 -2.59 1.46 -4.79
N LEU A 156 -3.35 1.37 -3.69
CA LEU A 156 -4.81 1.27 -3.74
C LEU A 156 -5.44 2.54 -4.35
N LEU A 157 -5.04 3.73 -3.90
CA LEU A 157 -5.51 5.00 -4.44
C LEU A 157 -5.15 5.18 -5.92
N MET A 158 -3.93 4.80 -6.32
CA MET A 158 -3.49 4.82 -7.71
C MET A 158 -4.35 3.89 -8.58
N GLY A 159 -4.63 2.68 -8.08
CA GLY A 159 -5.48 1.71 -8.75
C GLY A 159 -6.91 2.22 -8.93
N ASN A 160 -7.50 2.75 -7.86
CA ASN A 160 -8.86 3.30 -7.89
C ASN A 160 -8.96 4.49 -8.83
N TYR A 161 -8.00 5.42 -8.78
CA TYR A 161 -7.97 6.55 -9.70
C TYR A 161 -7.96 6.06 -11.15
N LEU A 162 -7.06 5.16 -11.52
CA LEU A 162 -6.97 4.65 -12.90
C LEU A 162 -8.24 3.93 -13.38
N GLN A 163 -8.93 3.22 -12.50
CA GLN A 163 -10.21 2.59 -12.84
C GLN A 163 -11.28 3.64 -13.19
N LYS A 164 -11.27 4.82 -12.54
CA LYS A 164 -12.16 5.95 -12.85
C LYS A 164 -11.74 6.76 -14.08
N ARG A 165 -10.56 6.47 -14.65
CA ARG A 165 -9.96 7.15 -15.81
C ARG A 165 -9.92 6.25 -17.05
N ASP A 166 -10.82 5.28 -17.13
CA ASP A 166 -10.90 4.32 -18.24
C ASP A 166 -9.59 3.56 -18.52
N ARG A 167 -8.78 3.35 -17.48
CA ARG A 167 -7.58 2.50 -17.53
C ARG A 167 -7.69 1.31 -16.56
N PRO A 168 -8.75 0.48 -16.68
CA PRO A 168 -9.07 -0.57 -15.71
C PRO A 168 -7.98 -1.65 -15.59
N ASN A 169 -7.32 -2.02 -16.69
CA ASN A 169 -6.25 -3.03 -16.66
C ASN A 169 -5.06 -2.58 -15.81
N THR A 170 -4.62 -1.33 -16.00
CA THR A 170 -3.55 -0.75 -15.19
C THR A 170 -4.01 -0.56 -13.74
N GLY A 171 -5.24 -0.09 -13.54
CA GLY A 171 -5.83 0.05 -12.22
C GLY A 171 -5.86 -1.28 -11.46
N TYR A 172 -6.31 -2.35 -12.11
CA TYR A 172 -6.34 -3.71 -11.54
C TYR A 172 -4.95 -4.21 -11.12
N ASN A 173 -3.93 -3.97 -11.94
CA ASN A 173 -2.55 -4.32 -11.59
C ASN A 173 -2.11 -3.62 -10.30
N PHE A 174 -2.43 -2.33 -10.14
CA PHE A 174 -2.09 -1.59 -8.93
C PHE A 174 -2.86 -2.05 -7.69
N VAL A 175 -4.15 -2.37 -7.82
CA VAL A 175 -4.93 -2.98 -6.73
C VAL A 175 -4.35 -4.35 -6.36
N GLY A 176 -3.89 -5.14 -7.33
CA GLY A 176 -3.21 -6.42 -7.08
C GLY A 176 -1.89 -6.28 -6.33
N ILE A 177 -1.10 -5.24 -6.62
CA ILE A 177 0.10 -4.92 -5.84
C ILE A 177 -0.30 -4.54 -4.40
N ALA A 178 -1.30 -3.66 -4.23
CA ALA A 178 -1.83 -3.29 -2.92
C ALA A 178 -2.28 -4.51 -2.11
N PHE A 179 -3.01 -5.44 -2.75
CA PHE A 179 -3.47 -6.68 -2.14
C PHE A 179 -2.32 -7.56 -1.66
N ARG A 180 -1.30 -7.80 -2.50
CA ARG A 180 -0.13 -8.61 -2.13
C ARG A 180 0.66 -7.98 -0.98
N MET A 181 0.84 -6.66 -0.97
CA MET A 181 1.49 -5.98 0.16
C MET A 181 0.66 -6.04 1.43
N ALA A 182 -0.66 -5.87 1.34
CA ALA A 182 -1.57 -5.98 2.48
C ALA A 182 -1.52 -7.39 3.12
N LEU A 183 -1.45 -8.43 2.28
CA LEU A 183 -1.24 -9.81 2.72
C LEU A 183 0.13 -9.99 3.38
N GLY A 184 1.21 -9.51 2.73
CA GLY A 184 2.57 -9.59 3.26
C GLY A 184 2.72 -8.89 4.62
N LEU A 185 1.98 -7.80 4.83
CA LEU A 185 1.92 -7.07 6.11
C LEU A 185 1.04 -7.73 7.17
N GLY A 186 0.29 -8.77 6.82
CA GLY A 186 -0.67 -9.38 7.72
C GLY A 186 -1.84 -8.46 8.07
N LEU A 187 -2.28 -7.55 7.18
CA LEU A 187 -3.44 -6.68 7.45
C LEU A 187 -4.76 -7.46 7.59
N HIS A 188 -4.80 -8.69 7.08
CA HIS A 188 -5.90 -9.64 7.22
C HIS A 188 -6.02 -10.25 8.63
N ARG A 189 -5.01 -10.06 9.50
CA ARG A 189 -4.99 -10.62 10.85
C ARG A 189 -5.46 -9.57 11.84
N GLU A 190 -6.29 -9.99 12.77
CA GLU A 190 -6.65 -9.12 13.89
C GLU A 190 -5.46 -9.00 14.87
N PRO A 191 -5.15 -7.78 15.33
CA PRO A 191 -4.15 -7.59 16.36
C PRO A 191 -4.63 -8.20 17.70
N PRO A 192 -3.75 -8.80 18.51
CA PRO A 192 -4.15 -9.44 19.76
C PRO A 192 -4.84 -8.46 20.71
N SER A 193 -5.97 -8.89 21.28
CA SER A 193 -6.90 -8.09 22.11
C SER A 193 -6.35 -7.54 23.44
N GLY A 194 -5.03 -7.59 23.66
CA GLY A 194 -4.37 -7.12 24.89
C GLY A 194 -3.21 -6.15 24.66
N THR A 195 -2.98 -5.69 23.43
CA THR A 195 -1.96 -4.67 23.16
C THR A 195 -2.54 -3.27 23.38
N SER A 196 -1.89 -2.48 24.23
CA SER A 196 -2.26 -1.17 24.76
C SER A 196 -3.15 -0.28 23.86
N THR A 197 -4.07 0.45 24.49
CA THR A 197 -4.96 1.47 23.91
C THR A 197 -4.27 2.50 22.99
N ALA A 198 -2.96 2.69 23.14
CA ALA A 198 -2.13 3.51 22.27
C ALA A 198 -2.13 3.07 20.79
N ASN A 199 -2.44 1.80 20.50
CA ASN A 199 -2.45 1.26 19.12
C ASN A 199 -3.85 1.20 18.48
N THR A 200 -4.90 1.69 19.14
CA THR A 200 -6.29 1.54 18.67
C THR A 200 -6.49 2.15 17.28
N LEU A 201 -6.00 3.38 17.05
CA LEU A 201 -6.14 4.04 15.74
C LEU A 201 -5.37 3.28 14.64
N LEU A 202 -4.14 2.86 14.91
CA LEU A 202 -3.34 2.11 13.93
C LEU A 202 -4.02 0.78 13.56
N ASN A 203 -4.55 0.07 14.55
CA ASN A 203 -5.28 -1.18 14.36
C ASN A 203 -6.56 -0.97 13.55
N GLU A 204 -7.32 0.08 13.86
CA GLU A 204 -8.48 0.49 13.09
C GLU A 204 -8.08 0.78 11.63
N ARG A 205 -7.01 1.55 11.40
CA ARG A 205 -6.57 1.87 10.03
C ARG A 205 -6.11 0.65 9.26
N ARG A 206 -5.41 -0.29 9.89
CA ARG A 206 -5.05 -1.57 9.26
C ARG A 206 -6.31 -2.33 8.82
N ARG A 207 -7.32 -2.40 9.69
CA ARG A 207 -8.60 -3.07 9.40
C ARG A 207 -9.35 -2.37 8.26
N VAL A 208 -9.50 -1.05 8.31
CA VAL A 208 -10.20 -0.27 7.28
C VAL A 208 -9.50 -0.41 5.94
N VAL A 209 -8.17 -0.27 5.89
CA VAL A 209 -7.39 -0.43 4.65
C VAL A 209 -7.51 -1.85 4.11
N TRP A 210 -7.46 -2.88 4.96
CA TRP A 210 -7.68 -4.27 4.53
C TRP A 210 -9.03 -4.46 3.83
N TRP A 211 -10.12 -4.00 4.46
CA TRP A 211 -11.45 -4.12 3.86
C TRP A 211 -11.58 -3.29 2.58
N ALA A 212 -11.00 -2.08 2.54
CA ALA A 212 -10.96 -1.28 1.32
C ALA A 212 -10.23 -1.99 0.18
N VAL A 213 -9.11 -2.66 0.46
CA VAL A 213 -8.40 -3.50 -0.53
C VAL A 213 -9.29 -4.64 -1.02
N ILE A 214 -9.94 -5.38 -0.12
CA ILE A 214 -10.83 -6.48 -0.49
C ILE A 214 -11.96 -6.01 -1.40
N VAL A 215 -12.63 -4.92 -1.03
CA VAL A 215 -13.76 -4.36 -1.80
C VAL A 215 -13.33 -3.86 -3.18
N ASN A 216 -12.10 -3.39 -3.36
CA ASN A 216 -11.62 -2.97 -4.69
C ASN A 216 -11.04 -4.14 -5.51
N TRP A 217 -10.62 -5.23 -4.86
CA TRP A 217 -10.07 -6.41 -5.54
C TRP A 217 -11.18 -7.37 -6.04
N THR A 218 -12.22 -7.58 -5.24
CA THR A 218 -13.29 -8.55 -5.53
C THR A 218 -14.16 -8.22 -6.75
N PRO A 219 -14.54 -6.97 -7.09
CA PRO A 219 -15.51 -6.69 -8.15
C PRO A 219 -15.03 -7.11 -9.54
N ILE A 220 -13.72 -7.06 -9.79
CA ILE A 220 -13.15 -7.46 -11.09
C ILE A 220 -13.09 -9.00 -11.23
N SER A 221 -13.06 -9.73 -10.11
CA SER A 221 -13.16 -11.20 -10.13
C SER A 221 -14.61 -11.70 -10.22
N LEU A 222 -15.57 -10.93 -9.68
CA LEU A 222 -16.99 -11.29 -9.61
C LEU A 222 -17.81 -10.85 -10.83
N LEU A 223 -17.25 -10.03 -11.72
CA LEU A 223 -17.84 -9.72 -13.03
C LEU A 223 -17.69 -10.87 -14.05
N GLN A 224 -17.09 -12.00 -13.66
CA GLN A 224 -17.35 -13.26 -14.35
C GLN A 224 -18.77 -13.74 -13.97
N PRO A 225 -19.64 -14.07 -14.94
CA PRO A 225 -21.10 -14.08 -14.81
C PRO A 225 -21.74 -15.09 -13.83
N ASN A 226 -21.02 -15.66 -12.86
CA ASN A 226 -21.51 -16.80 -12.08
C ASN A 226 -21.40 -16.70 -10.54
N THR A 227 -21.36 -15.51 -9.94
CA THR A 227 -21.28 -15.39 -8.46
C THR A 227 -22.24 -14.34 -7.86
N GLN A 228 -23.53 -14.65 -7.89
CA GLN A 228 -24.62 -13.89 -7.26
C GLN A 228 -24.67 -13.88 -5.70
N PRO A 229 -24.05 -14.78 -4.90
CA PRO A 229 -24.35 -14.81 -3.46
C PRO A 229 -23.58 -13.79 -2.60
N LEU A 230 -22.58 -13.07 -3.14
CA LEU A 230 -21.66 -12.27 -2.31
C LEU A 230 -21.98 -10.77 -2.26
N THR A 231 -22.81 -10.25 -3.17
CA THR A 231 -23.29 -8.86 -3.12
C THR A 231 -24.21 -8.60 -1.92
N GLN A 232 -24.96 -9.62 -1.48
CA GLN A 232 -25.77 -9.54 -0.27
C GLN A 232 -24.93 -9.49 1.01
N LEU A 233 -23.76 -10.14 1.02
CA LEU A 233 -22.84 -10.12 2.17
C LEU A 233 -22.22 -8.73 2.37
N LEU A 234 -21.96 -8.01 1.27
CA LEU A 234 -21.38 -6.67 1.27
C LEU A 234 -22.36 -5.61 1.81
N LEU A 235 -23.65 -5.75 1.50
CA LEU A 235 -24.71 -4.92 2.09
C LEU A 235 -24.88 -5.18 3.59
N HIS A 236 -24.75 -6.43 4.05
CA HIS A 236 -24.78 -6.75 5.48
C HIS A 236 -23.56 -6.23 6.26
N ILE A 237 -22.37 -6.26 5.66
CA ILE A 237 -21.15 -5.76 6.33
C ILE A 237 -21.16 -4.23 6.42
N LEU A 238 -21.65 -3.53 5.39
CA LEU A 238 -21.77 -2.07 5.41
C LEU A 238 -22.94 -1.55 6.26
N ALA A 239 -23.98 -2.37 6.48
CA ALA A 239 -25.13 -2.02 7.33
C ALA A 239 -24.88 -2.23 8.84
N TRP A 240 -23.71 -2.73 9.26
CA TRP A 240 -23.40 -2.95 10.67
C TRP A 240 -22.89 -1.65 11.34
N HIS A 241 -23.80 -0.71 11.56
CA HIS A 241 -23.65 0.35 12.55
C HIS A 241 -24.32 -0.12 13.85
N PRO A 242 -23.66 -0.07 15.03
CA PRO A 242 -24.33 -0.39 16.28
C PRO A 242 -25.28 0.77 16.62
N SER A 243 -26.58 0.55 16.45
CA SER A 243 -27.60 1.34 17.14
C SER A 243 -27.59 0.91 18.60
N GLY A 244 -26.92 1.70 19.44
CA GLY A 244 -26.76 1.40 20.85
C GLY A 244 -26.19 2.58 21.63
N MET A 245 -26.93 3.69 21.65
CA MET A 245 -27.17 4.58 22.80
C MET A 245 -28.16 5.66 22.40
#